data_AF-K1YPZ4-F1
#
_entry.id   AF-K1YPZ4-F1
#
_cell.length_a   1.000
_cell.length_b   1.000
_cell.length_c   1.000
_cell.angle_alpha   90.00
_cell.angle_beta   90.00
_cell.angle_gamma   90.00
#
_symmetry.space_group_name_H-M   'P 1'
#
loop_
_entity.id
_entity.type
_entity.pdbx_description
1 polymer ?
#
loop_
_entity_poly.entity_id
_entity_poly.type
_entity_poly.pdbx_seq_one_letter_code
_entity_poly.pdbx_strand_id
1 'polypeptide(L)'
;MRNEKRKRMAHKRGNGNSILNKRGCGILLHPTSLPGPGGIGTLGEDARRYIDLLQNMGISYWQVLPLTPPACGNSPYSAFTAFGGNPLLIDLERIVGEGDLPDALSVGRYPADRVDFAAVTAAKMERLYQAGSAFLARGGKKISRAGIRPFLQLDPPGCMTLPFSCC
;
A
#
# COMPACT_ATOMS: atom_id res chain seq x y z
N MET A 1 -46.08 -49.72 -1.17
CA MET A 1 -44.83 -49.58 -0.38
C MET A 1 -43.70 -49.56 -1.41
N ARG A 2 -42.82 -48.57 -1.57
CA ARG A 2 -42.24 -47.62 -0.63
C ARG A 2 -41.79 -46.40 -1.43
N ASN A 3 -42.20 -45.24 -0.93
CA ASN A 3 -42.03 -43.93 -1.52
C ASN A 3 -40.73 -43.35 -0.94
N GLU A 4 -39.58 -43.56 -1.59
CA GLU A 4 -38.29 -43.10 -1.06
C GLU A 4 -37.95 -41.70 -1.61
N LYS A 5 -38.27 -40.71 -0.76
CA LYS A 5 -37.95 -39.29 -0.86
C LYS A 5 -36.49 -39.05 -1.24
N ARG A 6 -36.20 -38.79 -2.52
CA ARG A 6 -35.00 -38.02 -2.92
C ARG A 6 -35.21 -36.56 -2.52
N LYS A 7 -34.91 -36.23 -1.25
CA LYS A 7 -34.69 -34.85 -0.83
C LYS A 7 -33.48 -34.33 -1.59
N ARG A 8 -33.72 -33.63 -2.70
CA ARG A 8 -32.72 -32.74 -3.29
C ARG A 8 -32.40 -31.69 -2.24
N MET A 9 -31.23 -31.82 -1.62
CA MET A 9 -30.64 -30.77 -0.79
C MET A 9 -30.37 -29.58 -1.71
N ALA A 10 -31.39 -28.74 -1.89
CA ALA A 10 -31.18 -27.40 -2.43
C ALA A 10 -30.24 -26.71 -1.45
N HIS A 11 -28.97 -26.60 -1.84
CA HIS A 11 -28.03 -25.71 -1.19
C HIS A 11 -28.69 -24.32 -1.20
N LYS A 12 -29.17 -23.90 -0.04
CA LYS A 12 -29.85 -22.63 0.18
C LYS A 12 -28.78 -21.57 -0.10
N ARG A 13 -28.70 -21.10 -1.35
CA ARG A 13 -27.83 -19.98 -1.72
C ARG A 13 -28.16 -18.86 -0.75
N GLY A 14 -27.23 -18.56 0.15
CA GLY A 14 -27.36 -17.40 1.02
C GLY A 14 -27.72 -16.21 0.13
N ASN A 15 -28.74 -15.46 0.54
CA ASN A 15 -29.10 -14.20 -0.10
C ASN A 15 -27.93 -13.23 0.12
N GLY A 16 -26.90 -13.38 -0.71
CA GLY A 16 -25.63 -12.70 -0.60
C GLY A 16 -25.60 -11.60 -1.63
N ASN A 17 -25.79 -10.36 -1.19
CA ASN A 17 -25.30 -9.19 -1.90
C ASN A 17 -23.76 -9.24 -1.94
N SER A 18 -23.19 -10.18 -2.70
CA SER A 18 -21.76 -10.21 -3.02
C SER A 18 -21.49 -9.04 -3.96
N ILE A 19 -20.51 -8.20 -3.62
CA ILE A 19 -20.09 -7.08 -4.47
C ILE A 19 -19.70 -7.59 -5.88
N LEU A 20 -19.14 -8.79 -5.95
CA LEU A 20 -18.69 -9.44 -7.18
C LEU A 20 -19.84 -10.01 -8.04
N ASN A 21 -21.05 -10.13 -7.48
CA ASN A 21 -22.24 -10.56 -8.22
C ASN A 21 -23.00 -9.39 -8.86
N LYS A 22 -22.57 -8.15 -8.63
CA LYS A 22 -23.11 -6.94 -9.26
C LYS A 22 -22.25 -6.58 -10.46
N ARG A 23 -22.89 -6.21 -11.59
CA ARG A 23 -22.15 -5.65 -12.73
C ARG A 23 -21.45 -4.37 -12.29
N GLY A 24 -20.17 -4.25 -12.63
CA GLY A 24 -19.37 -3.05 -12.40
C GLY A 24 -18.19 -2.98 -13.35
N CYS A 25 -17.49 -1.86 -13.34
CA CYS A 25 -16.28 -1.61 -14.11
C CYS A 25 -15.16 -1.15 -13.18
N GLY A 26 -13.92 -1.30 -13.65
CA GLY A 26 -12.73 -0.99 -12.88
C GLY A 26 -11.60 -0.42 -13.73
N ILE A 27 -10.63 0.19 -13.06
CA ILE A 27 -9.38 0.66 -13.67
C ILE A 27 -8.20 -0.07 -13.04
N LEU A 28 -7.28 -0.53 -13.88
CA LEU A 28 -5.97 -1.02 -13.48
C LEU A 28 -4.98 0.16 -13.51
N LEU A 29 -4.51 0.57 -12.33
CA LEU A 29 -3.50 1.62 -12.20
C LEU A 29 -2.66 1.33 -10.95
N HIS A 30 -1.34 1.30 -11.08
CA HIS A 30 -0.50 1.14 -9.89
C HIS A 30 -0.37 2.48 -9.14
N PRO A 31 -0.32 2.50 -7.79
CA PRO A 31 -0.11 3.73 -7.04
C PRO A 31 1.15 4.49 -7.44
N THR A 32 2.22 3.80 -7.89
CA THR A 32 3.45 4.47 -8.35
C THR A 32 3.25 5.32 -9.60
N SER A 33 2.18 5.08 -10.36
CA SER A 33 1.81 5.83 -11.56
C SER A 33 0.93 7.05 -11.27
N LEU A 34 0.50 7.23 -10.02
CA LEU A 34 -0.19 8.45 -9.62
C LEU A 34 0.77 9.65 -9.71
N PRO A 35 0.24 10.85 -10.00
CA PRO A 35 1.03 12.07 -9.90
C PRO A 35 1.47 12.30 -8.45
N GLY A 36 2.53 13.09 -8.29
CA GLY A 36 2.99 13.54 -6.98
C GLY A 36 4.34 14.25 -7.06
N PRO A 37 4.66 15.14 -6.11
CA PRO A 37 5.90 15.92 -6.12
C PRO A 37 7.15 15.10 -5.80
N GLY A 38 7.00 13.89 -5.26
CA GLY A 38 8.10 13.02 -4.82
C GLY A 38 8.73 12.14 -5.90
N GLY A 39 8.43 12.36 -7.19
CA GLY A 39 8.98 11.57 -8.30
C GLY A 39 8.39 10.16 -8.45
N ILE A 40 7.50 9.76 -7.54
CA ILE A 40 6.73 8.53 -7.58
C ILE A 40 5.37 8.79 -6.91
N GLY A 41 4.32 8.17 -7.43
CA GLY A 41 3.01 8.21 -6.77
C GLY A 41 3.02 7.46 -5.44
N THR A 42 2.23 7.96 -4.49
CA THR A 42 2.17 7.47 -3.10
C THR A 42 0.73 7.24 -2.65
N LEU A 43 0.55 6.58 -1.50
CA LEU A 43 -0.75 6.42 -0.84
C LEU A 43 -1.09 7.65 0.03
N GLY A 44 -0.92 8.84 -0.58
CA GLY A 44 -1.16 10.15 0.01
C GLY A 44 -2.46 10.79 -0.48
N GLU A 45 -2.43 12.10 -0.60
CA GLU A 45 -3.60 12.88 -1.04
C GLU A 45 -3.96 12.64 -2.51
N ASP A 46 -2.98 12.44 -3.40
CA ASP A 46 -3.23 12.09 -4.80
C ASP A 46 -4.00 10.76 -4.96
N ALA A 47 -3.73 9.78 -4.08
CA ALA A 47 -4.49 8.53 -4.08
C ALA A 47 -5.94 8.74 -3.63
N ARG A 48 -6.20 9.66 -2.69
CA ARG A 48 -7.58 10.02 -2.29
C ARG A 48 -8.31 10.73 -3.43
N ARG A 49 -7.66 11.73 -4.04
CA ARG A 49 -8.20 12.42 -5.23
C ARG A 49 -8.53 11.45 -6.36
N TYR A 50 -7.68 10.44 -6.57
CA TYR A 50 -7.93 9.40 -7.55
C TYR A 50 -9.16 8.54 -7.19
N ILE A 51 -9.33 8.16 -5.93
CA ILE A 51 -10.53 7.44 -5.47
C ILE A 51 -11.79 8.29 -5.66
N ASP A 52 -11.75 9.57 -5.30
CA ASP A 52 -12.87 10.50 -5.50
C ASP A 52 -13.23 10.63 -6.99
N LEU A 53 -12.21 10.67 -7.86
CA LEU A 53 -12.38 10.67 -9.31
C LEU A 53 -13.07 9.38 -9.79
N LEU A 54 -12.62 8.20 -9.33
CA LEU A 54 -13.25 6.92 -9.65
C LEU A 54 -14.71 6.88 -9.20
N GLN A 55 -14.99 7.36 -7.98
CA GLN A 55 -16.34 7.44 -7.44
C GLN A 55 -17.23 8.34 -8.31
N ASN A 56 -16.74 9.53 -8.69
CA ASN A 56 -17.47 10.46 -9.55
C ASN A 56 -17.75 9.90 -10.95
N MET A 57 -16.87 9.03 -11.45
CA MET A 57 -17.04 8.32 -12.73
C MET A 57 -17.93 7.07 -12.63
N GLY A 58 -18.38 6.69 -11.43
CA GLY A 58 -19.13 5.45 -11.20
C GLY A 58 -18.29 4.18 -11.37
N ILE A 59 -16.96 4.29 -11.30
CA ILE A 59 -16.04 3.16 -11.30
C ILE A 59 -16.00 2.55 -9.89
N SER A 60 -16.27 1.25 -9.80
CA SER A 60 -16.40 0.56 -8.50
C SER A 60 -15.17 -0.24 -8.09
N TYR A 61 -14.21 -0.44 -9.00
CA TYR A 61 -13.04 -1.28 -8.77
C TYR A 61 -11.74 -0.57 -9.15
N TRP A 62 -10.78 -0.59 -8.22
CA TRP A 62 -9.40 -0.20 -8.50
C TRP A 62 -8.52 -1.44 -8.35
N GLN A 63 -7.98 -1.92 -9.47
CA GLN A 63 -7.02 -3.01 -9.47
C GLN A 63 -5.59 -2.46 -9.43
N VAL A 64 -4.74 -3.08 -8.62
CA VAL A 64 -3.32 -2.74 -8.48
C VAL A 64 -2.45 -3.97 -8.73
N LEU A 65 -1.19 -3.73 -9.11
CA LEU A 65 -0.12 -4.73 -9.09
C LEU A 65 0.31 -5.00 -7.63
N PRO A 66 1.13 -6.04 -7.36
CA PRO A 66 1.56 -6.32 -5.99
C PRO A 66 2.22 -5.10 -5.34
N LEU A 67 1.83 -4.83 -4.09
CA LEU A 67 2.28 -3.67 -3.31
C LEU A 67 3.52 -3.98 -2.46
N THR A 68 4.18 -5.11 -2.73
CA THR A 68 5.40 -5.54 -2.03
C THR A 68 6.61 -4.75 -2.53
N PRO A 69 7.67 -4.60 -1.71
CA PRO A 69 8.89 -3.94 -2.14
C PRO A 69 9.53 -4.77 -3.27
N PRO A 70 9.78 -4.17 -4.44
CA PRO A 70 10.41 -4.88 -5.53
C PRO A 70 11.86 -5.24 -5.16
N ALA A 71 12.31 -6.38 -5.67
CA ALA A 71 13.69 -6.81 -5.67
C ALA A 71 14.48 -6.09 -6.78
N CYS A 72 15.63 -6.63 -7.17
CA CYS A 72 16.41 -6.10 -8.27
C CYS A 72 15.55 -5.99 -9.56
N GLY A 73 15.57 -4.81 -10.20
CA GLY A 73 14.86 -4.55 -11.45
C GLY A 73 13.50 -3.86 -11.33
N ASN A 74 13.07 -3.44 -10.13
CA ASN A 74 11.86 -2.63 -9.88
C ASN A 74 10.54 -3.29 -10.34
N SER A 75 10.53 -4.60 -10.59
CA SER A 75 9.32 -5.34 -10.97
C SER A 75 8.48 -5.64 -9.73
N PRO A 76 7.17 -5.29 -9.71
CA PRO A 76 6.30 -5.60 -8.56
C PRO A 76 6.04 -7.10 -8.40
N TYR A 77 6.41 -7.94 -9.38
CA TYR A 77 6.29 -9.40 -9.29
C TYR A 77 7.56 -10.09 -8.78
N SER A 78 8.64 -9.35 -8.58
CA SER A 78 9.88 -9.85 -7.99
C SER A 78 10.07 -9.12 -6.68
N ALA A 79 9.84 -9.77 -5.54
CA ALA A 79 9.84 -9.10 -4.24
C ALA A 79 10.69 -9.84 -3.21
N PHE A 80 11.29 -9.07 -2.29
CA PHE A 80 12.06 -9.62 -1.15
C PHE A 80 11.17 -10.27 -0.09
N THR A 81 9.88 -9.96 -0.10
CA THR A 81 8.91 -10.43 0.90
C THR A 81 7.52 -10.54 0.27
N ALA A 82 6.72 -11.49 0.79
CA ALA A 82 5.32 -11.66 0.41
C ALA A 82 4.36 -10.80 1.26
N PHE A 83 4.84 -10.22 2.37
CA PHE A 83 3.99 -9.55 3.37
C PHE A 83 4.31 -8.07 3.57
N GLY A 84 5.58 -7.68 3.45
CA GLY A 84 5.98 -6.29 3.65
C GLY A 84 5.43 -5.37 2.55
N GLY A 85 4.96 -4.18 2.94
CA GLY A 85 4.56 -3.15 1.99
C GLY A 85 5.77 -2.41 1.39
N ASN A 86 5.64 -1.91 0.17
CA ASN A 86 6.67 -1.12 -0.48
C ASN A 86 6.83 0.26 0.22
N PRO A 87 7.99 0.57 0.84
CA PRO A 87 8.21 1.84 1.52
C PRO A 87 8.13 3.04 0.58
N LEU A 88 8.36 2.83 -0.73
CA LEU A 88 8.24 3.88 -1.74
C LEU A 88 6.79 4.35 -1.95
N LEU A 89 5.80 3.68 -1.38
CA LEU A 89 4.40 4.11 -1.42
C LEU A 89 4.01 5.01 -0.24
N ILE A 90 4.89 5.18 0.77
CA ILE A 90 4.61 6.02 1.94
C ILE A 90 4.60 7.50 1.54
N ASP A 91 3.58 8.24 1.94
CA ASP A 91 3.49 9.66 1.64
C ASP A 91 4.32 10.51 2.62
N LEU A 92 5.30 11.26 2.09
CA LEU A 92 6.18 12.11 2.90
C LEU A 92 5.46 13.39 3.35
N GLU A 93 4.53 13.92 2.56
CA GLU A 93 3.78 15.13 2.93
C GLU A 93 2.97 14.89 4.20
N ARG A 94 2.35 13.71 4.31
CA ARG A 94 1.66 13.30 5.53
C ARG A 94 2.61 13.21 6.74
N ILE A 95 3.81 12.66 6.58
CA ILE A 95 4.81 12.56 7.66
C ILE A 95 5.23 13.96 8.13
N VAL A 96 5.41 14.90 7.19
CA VAL A 96 5.67 16.32 7.51
C VAL A 96 4.51 16.92 8.30
N GLY A 97 3.27 16.71 7.86
CA GLY A 97 2.07 17.18 8.57
C GLY A 97 1.90 16.61 9.98
N GLU A 98 2.39 15.39 10.22
CA GLU A 98 2.41 14.77 11.55
C GLU A 98 3.53 15.34 12.45
N GLY A 99 4.54 15.99 11.84
CA GLY A 99 5.70 16.60 12.48
C GLY A 99 6.88 15.65 12.62
N ASP A 100 6.86 14.51 11.91
CA ASP A 100 7.90 13.48 11.89
C ASP A 100 9.05 13.76 10.93
N LEU A 101 8.87 14.71 10.01
CA LEU A 101 9.90 15.18 9.11
C LEU A 101 9.80 16.71 8.94
N PRO A 102 10.92 17.45 8.84
CA PRO A 102 10.87 18.88 8.54
C PRO A 102 10.44 19.12 7.08
N ASP A 103 9.73 20.23 6.85
CA ASP A 103 9.05 20.57 5.59
C ASP A 103 9.99 20.71 4.38
N ALA A 104 11.21 21.22 4.60
CA ALA A 104 12.21 21.46 3.55
C ALA A 104 12.75 20.18 2.88
N LEU A 105 12.43 19.00 3.41
CA LEU A 105 12.91 17.71 2.91
C LEU A 105 11.85 16.96 2.10
N SER A 106 10.71 17.53 1.74
CA SER A 106 9.64 16.80 1.04
C SER A 106 9.79 16.78 -0.50
N VAL A 107 10.43 17.80 -1.10
CA VAL A 107 10.41 18.00 -2.57
C VAL A 107 11.78 17.78 -3.20
N GLY A 108 11.86 16.92 -4.22
CA GLY A 108 13.02 16.76 -5.10
C GLY A 108 12.64 17.09 -6.54
N ARG A 109 13.62 17.35 -7.41
CA ARG A 109 13.37 17.57 -8.85
C ARG A 109 13.47 16.24 -9.59
N TYR A 110 12.33 15.73 -10.05
CA TYR A 110 12.23 14.44 -10.75
C TYR A 110 11.66 14.62 -12.17
N PRO A 111 11.91 13.67 -13.09
CA PRO A 111 11.20 13.62 -14.36
C PRO A 111 9.68 13.51 -14.15
N ALA A 112 8.90 14.23 -14.95
CA ALA A 112 7.43 14.24 -14.83
C ALA A 112 6.76 13.05 -15.53
N ASP A 113 7.45 12.40 -16.47
CA ASP A 113 6.92 11.37 -17.37
C ASP A 113 7.20 9.93 -16.90
N ARG A 114 8.15 9.74 -15.99
CA ARG A 114 8.57 8.43 -15.49
C ARG A 114 9.17 8.50 -14.10
N VAL A 115 9.16 7.36 -13.43
CA VAL A 115 9.81 7.18 -12.13
C VAL A 115 11.29 6.88 -12.33
N ASP A 116 12.16 7.74 -11.79
CA ASP A 116 13.57 7.41 -11.57
C ASP A 116 13.69 6.64 -10.25
N PHE A 117 13.57 5.32 -10.32
CA PHE A 117 13.59 4.47 -9.13
C PHE A 117 14.87 4.60 -8.32
N ALA A 118 16.03 4.82 -8.95
CA ALA A 118 17.29 4.93 -8.23
C ALA A 118 17.32 6.22 -7.39
N ALA A 119 17.02 7.37 -8.02
CA ALA A 119 16.99 8.66 -7.34
C ALA A 119 15.90 8.73 -6.26
N VAL A 120 14.70 8.22 -6.56
CA VAL A 120 13.58 8.19 -5.62
C VAL A 120 13.89 7.28 -4.44
N THR A 121 14.42 6.07 -4.66
CA THR A 121 14.71 5.13 -3.58
C THR A 121 15.75 5.70 -2.63
N ALA A 122 16.85 6.24 -3.15
CA ALA A 122 17.90 6.84 -2.33
C ALA A 122 17.36 7.97 -1.44
N ALA A 123 16.69 8.96 -2.05
CA ALA A 123 16.18 10.12 -1.32
C ALA A 123 15.07 9.75 -0.32
N LYS A 124 14.16 8.86 -0.71
CA LYS A 124 13.00 8.51 0.10
C LYS A 124 13.37 7.64 1.29
N MET A 125 14.26 6.66 1.10
CA MET A 125 14.70 5.79 2.20
C MET A 125 15.44 6.59 3.27
N GLU A 126 16.31 7.52 2.89
CA GLU A 126 16.99 8.42 3.83
C GLU A 126 15.98 9.18 4.71
N ARG A 127 14.97 9.79 4.09
CA ARG A 127 13.94 10.56 4.77
C ARG A 127 13.07 9.69 5.68
N LEU A 128 12.72 8.49 5.24
CA LEU A 128 11.94 7.53 6.03
C LEU A 128 12.71 7.06 7.27
N TYR A 129 14.03 6.86 7.15
CA TYR A 129 14.86 6.54 8.31
C TYR A 129 14.91 7.70 9.32
N GLN A 130 15.12 8.94 8.85
CA GLN A 130 15.08 10.13 9.71
C GLN A 130 13.74 10.27 10.43
N ALA A 131 12.63 10.13 9.70
CA ALA A 131 11.29 10.21 10.25
C ALA A 131 11.02 9.09 11.28
N GLY A 132 11.41 7.86 10.96
CA GLY A 132 11.30 6.73 11.88
C GLY A 132 12.07 6.94 13.18
N SER A 133 13.30 7.44 13.09
CA SER A 133 14.11 7.78 14.29
C SER A 133 13.47 8.87 15.13
N ALA A 134 12.98 9.95 14.52
CA ALA A 134 12.31 11.05 15.22
C ALA A 134 10.99 10.59 15.87
N PHE A 135 10.23 9.74 15.18
CA PHE A 135 8.99 9.15 15.67
C PHE A 135 9.23 8.29 16.92
N LEU A 136 10.22 7.40 16.85
CA LEU A 136 10.59 6.51 17.96
C LEU A 136 11.12 7.29 19.17
N ALA A 137 11.96 8.31 18.96
CA ALA A 137 12.52 9.15 20.02
C ALA A 137 11.42 9.92 20.81
N ARG A 138 10.33 10.31 20.13
CA ARG A 138 9.18 10.99 20.76
C ARG A 138 8.19 10.04 21.44
N GLY A 139 8.44 8.73 21.39
CA GLY A 139 7.59 7.71 22.00
C GLY A 139 6.24 7.51 21.30
N GLY A 140 6.15 7.87 20.01
CA GLY A 140 4.96 7.65 19.17
C GLY A 140 3.68 8.30 19.68
N LYS A 141 3.76 9.49 20.29
CA LYS A 141 2.67 10.11 21.07
C LYS A 141 1.43 10.58 20.26
N LYS A 142 1.53 10.80 18.94
CA LYS A 142 0.44 11.34 18.11
C LYS A 142 -0.36 10.30 17.32
N ILE A 143 0.19 9.10 17.08
CA ILE A 143 -0.58 7.97 16.55
C ILE A 143 -1.38 7.42 17.73
N SER A 144 -2.69 7.20 17.57
CA SER A 144 -3.45 6.50 18.60
C SER A 144 -2.67 5.21 18.93
N ARG A 145 -2.31 5.01 20.19
CA ARG A 145 -1.49 3.85 20.62
C ARG A 145 -2.10 2.49 20.22
N ALA A 146 -3.31 2.49 19.67
CA ALA A 146 -4.05 1.40 19.07
C ALA A 146 -3.51 0.92 17.70
N GLY A 147 -2.62 1.64 16.99
CA GLY A 147 -2.16 1.26 15.65
C GLY A 147 -0.87 0.41 15.59
N ILE A 148 0.24 0.93 16.12
CA ILE A 148 1.58 0.34 15.88
C ILE A 148 1.91 -0.81 16.84
N ARG A 149 1.52 -0.69 18.11
CA ARG A 149 1.80 -1.71 19.12
C ARG A 149 1.15 -3.07 18.79
N PRO A 150 -0.14 -3.11 18.38
CA PRO A 150 -0.69 -4.36 17.86
C PRO A 150 -0.07 -4.77 16.52
N PHE A 151 0.32 -3.85 15.63
CA PHE A 151 0.99 -4.21 14.36
C PHE A 151 2.30 -4.99 14.58
N LEU A 152 3.19 -4.54 15.46
CA LEU A 152 4.43 -5.25 15.80
C LEU A 152 4.20 -6.60 16.49
N GLN A 153 2.99 -6.83 17.02
CA GLN A 153 2.60 -8.09 17.68
C GLN A 153 1.85 -9.04 16.74
N LEU A 154 1.35 -8.54 15.59
CA LEU A 154 0.58 -9.31 14.61
C LEU A 154 1.46 -10.03 13.58
N ASP A 155 2.72 -9.62 13.43
CA ASP A 155 3.70 -10.32 12.59
C ASP A 155 4.49 -11.33 13.45
N PRO A 156 4.31 -12.66 13.27
CA PRO A 156 5.06 -13.65 14.03
C PRO A 156 6.56 -13.57 13.70
N PRO A 157 7.47 -13.77 14.67
CA PRO A 157 8.91 -13.52 14.55
C PRO A 157 9.69 -14.49 13.61
N GLY A 158 9.03 -15.19 12.70
CA GLY A 158 9.61 -16.28 11.91
C GLY A 158 10.37 -15.89 10.63
N CYS A 159 10.42 -14.61 10.25
CA CYS A 159 10.92 -14.21 8.92
C CYS A 159 12.06 -13.18 8.96
N MET A 160 12.98 -13.29 9.94
CA MET A 160 14.08 -12.33 10.11
C MET A 160 15.47 -12.98 10.12
N THR A 161 15.69 -13.96 9.25
CA THR A 161 17.04 -14.47 8.94
C THR A 161 17.21 -14.67 7.44
N LEU A 162 17.43 -13.59 6.70
CA LEU A 162 18.24 -13.65 5.50
C LEU A 162 19.34 -12.60 5.66
N PRO A 163 20.63 -13.00 5.60
CA PRO A 163 21.72 -12.05 5.69
C PRO A 163 21.65 -11.10 4.51
N PHE A 164 21.73 -9.80 4.81
CA PHE A 164 22.02 -8.76 3.84
C PHE A 164 23.33 -9.10 3.12
N SER A 165 23.23 -9.74 1.97
CA SER A 165 24.28 -9.79 0.95
C SER A 165 23.63 -9.97 -0.40
N CYS A 166 23.50 -8.87 -1.13
CA CYS A 166 23.31 -8.90 -2.57
C CYS A 166 24.00 -7.65 -3.14
N CYS A 167 25.16 -7.92 -3.76
CA CYS A 167 26.01 -7.11 -4.64
C CYS A 167 26.14 -5.59 -4.44
#